data_AF-A0A8T4S6E9-F1
#
_entry.id   AF-A0A8T4S6E9-F1
#
_cell.length_a   1.000
_cell.length_b   1.000
_cell.length_c   1.000
_cell.angle_alpha   90.00
_cell.angle_beta   90.00
_cell.angle_gamma   90.00
#
_symmetry.space_group_name_H-M   'P 1'
#
loop_
_entity.id
_entity.type
_entity.pdbx_description
1 polymer ?
#
loop_
_entity_poly.entity_id
_entity_poly.type
_entity_poly.pdbx_seq_one_letter_code
_entity_poly.pdbx_strand_id
1 'polypeptide(L)' 'MSKIDELDSHLDEFDDIKPKGFEEYESSIKDKRACERLLQISIETVLDICNIIVSNLKLGVP' A
#
# COMPACT_ATOMS: atom_id res chain seq x y z
N MET A 1 12.31 4.42 11.49
CA MET A 1 11.85 3.60 10.37
C MET A 1 11.62 4.53 9.20
N SER A 2 12.25 4.26 8.06
CA SER A 2 12.03 5.00 6.82
C SER A 2 10.62 4.70 6.32
N LYS A 3 9.96 5.64 5.63
CA LYS A 3 8.68 5.38 4.94
C LYS A 3 8.78 4.23 3.92
N ILE A 4 9.99 3.96 3.44
CA ILE A 4 10.29 2.81 2.58
C ILE A 4 10.17 1.49 3.38
N ASP A 5 10.68 1.45 4.61
CA ASP A 5 10.55 0.26 5.48
C ASP A 5 9.06 -0.02 5.79
N GLU A 6 8.24 1.02 5.95
CA GLU A 6 6.78 0.89 6.13
C GLU A 6 6.12 0.30 4.87
N LEU A 7 6.52 0.76 3.68
CA LEU A 7 6.00 0.23 2.43
C LEU A 7 6.37 -1.25 2.24
N ASP A 8 7.63 -1.62 2.52
CA ASP A 8 8.08 -3.01 2.43
C ASP A 8 7.27 -3.92 3.38
N SER A 9 7.02 -3.48 4.61
CA SER A 9 6.18 -4.22 5.57
C SER A 9 4.74 -4.40 5.06
N HIS A 10 4.15 -3.39 4.42
CA HIS A 10 2.81 -3.53 3.85
C HIS A 10 2.78 -4.48 2.66
N LEU A 11 3.85 -4.55 1.87
CA LEU A 11 3.96 -5.46 0.73
C LEU A 11 4.15 -6.91 1.18
N ASP A 12 4.95 -7.14 2.22
CA ASP A 12 5.12 -8.46 2.83
C ASP A 12 3.79 -8.97 3.39
N GLU A 13 3.06 -8.13 4.15
CA GLU A 13 1.72 -8.47 4.63
C GLU A 13 0.73 -8.73 3.48
N PHE A 14 0.87 -8.01 2.36
CA PHE A 14 0.02 -8.20 1.20
C PHE A 14 0.28 -9.53 0.52
N ASP A 15 1.55 -9.93 0.40
CA ASP A 15 1.94 -11.22 -0.15
C ASP A 15 1.46 -12.40 0.69
N ASP A 16 1.35 -12.23 2.01
CA ASP A 16 0.80 -13.23 2.92
C ASP A 16 -0.72 -13.43 2.77
N ILE A 17 -1.45 -12.35 2.45
CA ILE A 17 -2.93 -12.39 2.38
C ILE A 17 -3.47 -12.47 0.96
N LYS A 18 -2.65 -12.26 -0.08
CA LYS A 18 -3.16 -12.13 -1.45
C LYS A 18 -3.83 -13.43 -1.89
N PRO A 19 -5.06 -13.36 -2.41
CA PRO A 19 -5.73 -14.51 -2.99
C PRO A 19 -4.99 -14.97 -4.25
N LYS A 20 -5.00 -16.27 -4.53
CA LYS A 20 -4.29 -16.88 -5.67
C LYS A 20 -4.95 -16.57 -7.02
N GLY A 21 -6.16 -16.01 -7.00
CA GLY A 21 -6.91 -15.62 -8.18
C GLY A 21 -8.19 -14.88 -7.85
N PHE A 22 -8.86 -14.40 -8.89
CA PHE A 22 -10.06 -13.58 -8.77
C PHE A 22 -11.23 -14.31 -8.09
N GLU A 23 -11.36 -15.62 -8.34
CA GLU A 23 -12.44 -16.42 -7.76
C GLU A 23 -12.31 -16.54 -6.23
N GLU A 24 -11.08 -16.73 -5.73
CA GLU A 24 -10.77 -16.75 -4.29
C GLU A 24 -10.99 -15.36 -3.67
N TYR A 25 -10.58 -14.30 -4.38
CA TYR A 25 -10.84 -12.92 -3.98
C TYR A 25 -12.34 -12.61 -3.84
N GLU A 26 -13.20 -13.05 -4.76
CA GLU A 26 -14.64 -12.81 -4.67
C GLU A 26 -15.35 -13.69 -3.65
N SER A 27 -14.84 -14.89 -3.41
CA SER A 27 -15.46 -15.87 -2.51
C SER A 27 -15.46 -15.44 -1.04
N SER A 28 -14.56 -14.53 -0.65
CA SER A 28 -14.36 -14.10 0.75
C SER A 28 -14.43 -12.58 0.88
N ILE A 29 -15.53 -12.08 1.46
CA ILE A 29 -15.69 -10.65 1.79
C ILE A 29 -14.57 -10.17 2.71
N LYS A 30 -14.09 -11.04 3.61
CA LYS A 30 -13.01 -10.71 4.54
C LYS A 30 -11.70 -10.48 3.81
N ASP A 31 -11.30 -11.42 2.96
CA ASP A 31 -10.00 -11.36 2.28
C ASP A 31 -10.00 -10.27 1.22
N LYS A 32 -11.15 -10.08 0.53
CA LYS A 32 -11.39 -8.93 -0.34
C LYS A 32 -11.14 -7.60 0.36
N ARG A 33 -11.80 -7.37 1.50
CA ARG A 33 -11.66 -6.13 2.27
C ARG A 33 -10.25 -5.96 2.82
N ALA A 34 -9.62 -7.04 3.26
CA ALA A 34 -8.25 -7.00 3.77
C ALA A 34 -7.27 -6.59 2.67
N CYS A 35 -7.35 -7.21 1.50
CA CYS A 35 -6.53 -6.86 0.33
C CYS A 35 -6.74 -5.42 -0.13
N GLU A 36 -8.00 -4.98 -0.25
CA GLU A 36 -8.34 -3.61 -0.66
C GLU A 36 -7.81 -2.57 0.34
N ARG A 37 -7.96 -2.84 1.64
CA ARG A 37 -7.49 -1.93 2.69
C ARG A 37 -5.97 -1.83 2.71
N LEU A 38 -5.28 -2.96 2.59
CA LEU A 38 -3.83 -2.98 2.62
C LEU A 38 -3.26 -2.29 1.37
N LEU A 39 -3.86 -2.52 0.19
CA LEU A 39 -3.53 -1.80 -1.03
C LEU A 39 -3.72 -0.28 -0.88
N GLN A 40 -4.81 0.15 -0.26
CA GLN A 40 -5.05 1.57 0.01
C GLN A 40 -3.92 2.17 0.87
N ILE A 41 -3.54 1.50 1.97
CA ILE A 41 -2.48 1.98 2.88
C ILE A 41 -1.12 2.01 2.16
N SER A 42 -0.82 1.02 1.32
CA SER A 42 0.41 1.03 0.50
C SER A 42 0.44 2.22 -0.46
N ILE A 43 -0.68 2.54 -1.11
CA ILE A 43 -0.78 3.72 -1.99
C ILE A 43 -0.59 5.02 -1.20
N GLU A 44 -1.25 5.15 -0.04
CA GLU A 44 -1.08 6.31 0.86
C GLU A 44 0.39 6.48 1.27
N THR A 45 1.09 5.39 1.58
CA THR A 45 2.52 5.39 1.92
C THR A 45 3.39 5.88 0.77
N VAL A 46 3.09 5.46 -0.47
CA VAL A 46 3.80 5.96 -1.66
C VAL A 46 3.54 7.45 -1.88
N LEU A 47 2.30 7.91 -1.68
CA LEU A 47 1.98 9.34 -1.78
C LEU A 47 2.71 10.16 -0.71
N ASP A 48 2.83 9.67 0.51
CA ASP A 48 3.64 10.30 1.56
C ASP A 48 5.11 10.42 1.14
N ILE A 49 5.70 9.37 0.57
CA ILE A 49 7.08 9.39 0.05
C ILE A 49 7.22 10.45 -1.05
N CYS A 50 6.28 10.50 -2.01
CA CYS A 50 6.27 11.51 -3.06
C CYS A 50 6.19 12.93 -2.48
N ASN A 51 5.32 13.15 -1.49
CA ASN A 51 5.19 14.45 -0.82
C ASN A 51 6.48 14.86 -0.08
N ILE A 52 7.16 13.91 0.57
CA ILE A 52 8.46 14.15 1.21
C ILE A 52 9.50 14.54 0.14
N ILE A 53 9.54 13.85 -1.00
CA ILE A 53 10.48 14.16 -2.08
C ILE A 53 10.20 15.56 -2.66
N VAL A 54 8.95 15.85 -3.01
CA VAL A 54 8.53 17.14 -3.60
C VAL A 54 8.80 18.30 -2.64
N SER A 55 8.48 18.15 -1.35
CA SER A 55 8.73 19.18 -0.34
C SER A 55 10.21 19.43 -0.08
N ASN A 56 11.05 18.38 -0.06
CA ASN A 56 12.50 18.54 0.08
C ASN A 56 13.15 19.14 -1.16
N LEU A 57 12.64 18.84 -2.35
CA LEU A 57 13.14 19.40 -3.61
C LEU A 57 12.59 20.80 -3.94
N LYS A 58 11.71 21.35 -3.09
CA LYS A 58 11.07 22.68 -3.28
C LYS A 58 10.43 22.87 -4.66
N LEU A 59 9.86 21.81 -5.24
CA LEU A 59 9.34 21.82 -6.61
C LEU A 59 8.02 22.60 -6.79
N GLY A 60 7.54 23.31 -5.76
CA GLY A 60 6.20 23.88 -5.73
C GLY A 60 5.17 22.89 -5.16
N VAL A 61 3.92 23.35 -5.03
CA VAL A 61 2.83 22.72 -4.24
C VAL A 61 2.53 21.27 -4.69
N PRO A 62 2.16 20.33 -3.77
CA PRO A 62 1.78 18.96 -4.12
C PRO A 62 0.51 18.88 -4.96
#